data_AF-A0A848EFS3-F1
#
_entry.id   AF-A0A848EFS3-F1
#
_cell.length_a   1.000
_cell.length_b   1.000
_cell.length_c   1.000
_cell.angle_alpha   90.00
_cell.angle_beta   90.00
_cell.angle_gamma   90.00
#
_symmetry.space_group_name_H-M   'P 1'
#
loop_
_entity.id
_entity.type
_entity.pdbx_description
1 polymer ?
#
loop_
_entity_poly.entity_id
_entity_poly.type
_entity_poly.pdbx_seq_one_letter_code
_entity_poly.pdbx_strand_id
1 'polypeptide(L)'
;MAADWQAEFERFPQGLRALVEAELAAGNAVTEVTHDFPAPPIGACLMLARQVSTRPRASGDGLDFRARQSSLTSGEWTDADRRFFVLEPPDPPPAEPSMDAIRAAMVPAPLQEPVPPAFLLEIDRRGEMITYREDGRLATVICTFGDPPRLILRTLTEWWHTEERRSVPMTAEEREAVIGRILDRCRWRHGLPTIARED
;
A
#
# COMPACT_ATOMS: atom_id res chain seq x y z
N MET A 1 -13.16 23.34 36.63
CA MET A 1 -14.15 23.32 37.72
C MET A 1 -14.92 22.02 37.56
N ALA A 2 -14.72 21.05 38.45
CA ALA A 2 -15.52 19.83 38.43
C ALA A 2 -16.95 20.25 38.78
N ALA A 3 -17.83 20.31 37.77
CA ALA A 3 -19.25 20.38 38.04
C ALA A 3 -19.61 19.21 38.96
N ASP A 4 -20.48 19.47 39.92
CA ASP A 4 -20.98 18.46 40.84
C ASP A 4 -21.80 17.43 40.05
N TRP A 5 -21.11 16.46 39.45
CA TRP A 5 -21.71 15.42 38.63
C TRP A 5 -22.68 14.56 39.44
N GLN A 6 -22.63 14.62 40.77
CA GLN A 6 -23.50 13.90 41.69
C GLN A 6 -24.95 14.33 41.52
N ALA A 7 -25.22 15.63 41.33
CA ALA A 7 -26.57 16.14 41.13
C ALA A 7 -27.22 15.60 39.84
N GLU A 8 -26.45 15.48 38.76
CA GLU A 8 -26.94 14.87 37.51
C GLU A 8 -27.06 13.34 37.64
N PHE A 9 -26.13 12.71 38.35
CA PHE A 9 -26.14 11.28 38.59
C PHE A 9 -27.39 10.81 39.34
N GLU A 10 -27.94 11.60 40.25
CA GLU A 10 -29.20 11.29 40.93
C GLU A 10 -30.41 11.19 39.98
N ARG A 11 -30.33 11.77 38.78
CA ARG A 11 -31.38 11.66 37.75
C ARG A 11 -31.30 10.35 36.97
N PHE A 12 -30.19 9.61 37.06
CA PHE A 12 -30.01 8.39 36.30
C PHE A 12 -30.94 7.28 36.81
N PRO A 13 -31.50 6.45 35.91
CA PRO A 13 -32.25 5.25 36.26
C PRO A 13 -31.44 4.32 37.17
N GLN A 14 -32.14 3.58 38.04
CA GLN A 14 -31.52 2.71 39.05
C GLN A 14 -30.47 1.75 38.46
N GLY A 15 -30.74 1.14 37.30
CA GLY A 15 -29.79 0.22 36.67
C GLY A 15 -28.47 0.88 36.29
N LEU A 16 -28.52 2.09 35.72
CA LEU A 16 -27.30 2.83 35.35
C LEU A 16 -26.57 3.38 36.57
N ARG A 17 -27.30 3.79 37.63
CA ARG A 17 -26.68 4.18 38.89
C ARG A 17 -25.93 3.03 39.53
N ALA A 18 -26.56 1.86 39.65
CA ALA A 18 -25.93 0.67 40.19
C ALA A 18 -24.68 0.26 39.40
N LEU A 19 -24.70 0.42 38.06
CA LEU A 19 -23.53 0.19 37.21
C LEU A 19 -22.38 1.14 37.55
N VAL A 20 -22.64 2.45 37.61
CA VAL A 20 -21.60 3.45 37.90
C VAL A 20 -21.07 3.27 39.32
N GLU A 21 -21.92 3.04 40.31
CA GLU A 21 -21.51 2.78 41.70
C GLU A 21 -20.61 1.54 41.82
N ALA A 22 -20.96 0.45 41.13
CA ALA A 22 -20.13 -0.75 41.09
C ALA A 22 -18.75 -0.45 40.47
N GLU A 23 -18.71 0.32 39.37
CA GLU A 23 -17.45 0.72 38.73
C GLU A 23 -16.60 1.62 39.62
N LEU A 24 -17.21 2.59 40.31
CA LEU A 24 -16.53 3.44 41.27
C LEU A 24 -15.96 2.61 42.44
N ALA A 25 -16.71 1.63 42.94
CA ALA A 25 -16.23 0.69 43.95
C ALA A 25 -15.06 -0.20 43.44
N ALA A 26 -15.04 -0.51 42.14
CA ALA A 26 -13.93 -1.19 41.46
C ALA A 26 -12.74 -0.26 41.11
N GLY A 27 -12.77 0.99 41.58
CA GLY A 27 -11.71 1.98 41.40
C GLY A 27 -11.72 2.65 40.02
N ASN A 28 -12.80 2.54 39.25
CA ASN A 28 -13.03 3.38 38.08
C ASN A 28 -13.36 4.81 38.54
N ALA A 29 -13.48 5.74 37.60
CA ALA A 29 -13.81 7.13 37.91
C ALA A 29 -14.73 7.71 36.83
N VAL A 30 -15.54 8.69 37.22
CA VAL A 30 -16.27 9.53 36.25
C VAL A 30 -15.34 10.64 35.79
N THR A 31 -15.17 10.79 34.48
CA THR A 31 -14.31 11.84 33.89
C THR A 31 -15.11 13.03 33.41
N GLU A 32 -16.35 12.81 32.97
CA GLU A 32 -17.16 13.82 32.32
C GLU A 32 -18.66 13.52 32.47
N VAL A 33 -19.48 14.56 32.55
CA VAL A 33 -20.92 14.50 32.36
C VAL A 33 -21.31 15.52 31.31
N THR A 34 -22.06 15.10 30.30
CA THR A 34 -22.53 15.96 29.21
C THR A 34 -24.02 15.78 28.98
N HIS A 35 -24.65 16.76 28.34
CA HIS A 35 -26.08 16.73 27.95
C HIS A 35 -26.25 16.69 26.43
N ASP A 36 -25.16 16.32 25.74
CA ASP A 36 -25.09 16.23 24.28
C ASP A 36 -25.32 14.79 23.80
N PHE A 37 -25.26 14.62 22.48
CA PHE A 37 -25.36 13.32 21.85
C PHE A 37 -24.44 12.26 22.51
N PRO A 38 -24.93 11.04 22.79
CA PRO A 38 -26.20 10.45 22.34
C PRO A 38 -27.46 10.78 23.18
N ALA A 39 -27.33 11.52 24.28
CA ALA A 39 -28.50 11.85 25.10
C ALA A 39 -29.44 12.85 24.38
N PRO A 40 -30.77 12.68 24.51
CA PRO A 40 -31.73 13.72 24.15
C PRO A 40 -31.64 14.88 25.16
N PRO A 41 -32.20 16.08 24.86
CA PRO A 41 -32.11 17.26 25.74
C PRO A 41 -32.62 17.08 27.18
N ILE A 42 -33.48 16.07 27.41
CA ILE A 42 -34.04 15.76 28.74
C ILE A 42 -33.17 14.79 29.55
N GLY A 43 -32.09 14.29 28.95
CA GLY A 43 -31.21 13.26 29.47
C GLY A 43 -29.77 13.73 29.64
N ALA A 44 -28.88 12.79 29.96
CA ALA A 44 -27.46 13.07 30.18
C ALA A 44 -26.59 11.84 29.86
N CYS A 45 -25.31 12.10 29.56
CA CYS A 45 -24.27 11.13 29.33
C CYS A 45 -23.22 11.26 30.44
N LEU A 46 -22.71 10.13 30.93
CA LEU A 46 -21.64 10.06 31.93
C LEU A 46 -20.50 9.22 31.37
N MET A 47 -19.31 9.81 31.26
CA MET A 47 -18.11 9.14 30.76
C MET A 47 -17.29 8.54 31.90
N LEU A 48 -16.90 7.27 31.76
CA LEU A 48 -15.99 6.59 32.66
C LEU A 48 -14.53 6.75 32.22
N ALA A 49 -13.60 6.70 33.17
CA ALA A 49 -12.16 6.74 32.93
C ALA A 49 -11.63 5.44 32.30
N ARG A 50 -12.30 4.31 32.55
CA ARG A 50 -11.97 2.97 32.05
C ARG A 50 -13.24 2.27 31.58
N GLN A 51 -13.08 1.28 30.70
CA GLN A 51 -14.18 0.40 30.29
C GLN A 51 -14.84 -0.27 31.50
N VAL A 52 -16.13 -0.59 31.36
CA VAL A 52 -16.87 -1.30 32.39
C VAL A 52 -16.25 -2.67 32.61
N SER A 53 -15.94 -2.98 33.87
CA SER A 53 -15.24 -4.21 34.29
C SER A 53 -16.06 -5.09 35.23
N THR A 54 -17.11 -4.53 35.83
CA THR A 54 -17.96 -5.18 36.85
C THR A 54 -19.06 -6.05 36.26
N ARG A 55 -19.31 -5.96 34.95
CA ARG A 55 -20.27 -6.83 34.25
C ARG A 55 -19.85 -7.13 32.81
N PRO A 56 -20.35 -8.23 32.21
CA PRO A 56 -20.13 -8.51 30.79
C PRO A 56 -20.72 -7.41 29.90
N ARG A 57 -20.07 -7.11 28.77
CA ARG A 57 -20.52 -6.15 27.75
C ARG A 57 -21.70 -6.69 26.92
N ALA A 58 -22.86 -6.83 27.56
CA ALA A 58 -24.08 -7.35 26.96
C ALA A 58 -25.33 -6.72 27.59
N SER A 59 -26.39 -6.56 26.82
CA SER A 59 -27.69 -6.09 27.35
C SER A 59 -28.26 -7.08 28.35
N GLY A 60 -28.92 -6.56 29.39
CA GLY A 60 -29.48 -7.35 30.48
C GLY A 60 -29.85 -6.48 31.68
N ASP A 61 -30.71 -6.99 32.56
CA ASP A 61 -31.13 -6.32 33.79
C ASP A 61 -31.69 -4.90 33.58
N GLY A 62 -32.40 -4.70 32.45
CA GLY A 62 -32.98 -3.40 32.09
C GLY A 62 -32.00 -2.38 31.53
N LEU A 63 -30.76 -2.78 31.21
CA LEU A 63 -29.78 -1.97 30.50
C LEU A 63 -29.52 -2.52 29.09
N ASP A 64 -29.41 -1.60 28.14
CA ASP A 64 -29.00 -1.89 26.78
C ASP A 64 -27.53 -1.53 26.58
N PHE A 65 -26.75 -2.49 26.11
CA PHE A 65 -25.35 -2.27 25.76
C PHE A 65 -25.17 -2.20 24.25
N ARG A 66 -24.40 -1.22 23.77
CA ARG A 66 -23.97 -1.13 22.37
C ARG A 66 -22.48 -0.88 22.26
N ALA A 67 -21.77 -1.77 21.56
CA ALA A 67 -20.41 -1.52 21.11
C ALA A 67 -20.40 -0.40 20.05
N ARG A 68 -19.52 0.58 20.21
CA ARG A 68 -19.34 1.71 19.29
C ARG A 68 -18.06 1.59 18.48
N GLN A 69 -16.98 1.05 19.07
CA GLN A 69 -15.66 0.91 18.45
C GLN A 69 -15.24 2.20 17.70
N SER A 70 -15.47 3.35 18.33
CA SER A 70 -15.22 4.67 17.74
C SER A 70 -14.05 5.36 18.44
N SER A 71 -13.52 6.41 17.82
CA SER A 71 -12.46 7.24 18.40
C SER A 71 -12.90 8.07 19.61
N LEU A 72 -14.21 8.14 19.90
CA LEU A 72 -14.76 8.88 21.02
C LEU A 72 -15.21 7.97 22.16
N THR A 73 -15.73 6.79 21.84
CA THR A 73 -16.23 5.80 22.82
C THR A 73 -16.07 4.37 22.30
N SER A 74 -15.66 3.44 23.17
CA SER A 74 -15.62 2.01 22.83
C SER A 74 -16.99 1.33 22.93
N GLY A 75 -17.81 1.78 23.88
CA GLY A 75 -19.14 1.23 24.15
C GLY A 75 -20.00 2.21 24.94
N GLU A 76 -21.31 1.95 24.94
CA GLU A 76 -22.29 2.70 25.71
C GLU A 76 -23.30 1.77 26.36
N TRP A 77 -23.71 2.14 27.57
CA TRP A 77 -24.82 1.55 28.30
C TRP A 77 -25.95 2.57 28.38
N THR A 78 -27.18 2.14 28.14
CA THR A 78 -28.34 3.04 28.17
C THR A 78 -29.56 2.39 28.81
N ASP A 79 -30.50 3.21 29.24
CA ASP A 79 -31.80 2.79 29.75
C ASP A 79 -32.76 2.46 28.61
N ALA A 80 -33.88 1.81 28.93
CA ALA A 80 -34.89 1.40 27.94
C ALA A 80 -35.45 2.59 27.11
N ASP A 81 -35.57 3.76 27.74
CA ASP A 81 -36.06 4.99 27.09
C ASP A 81 -34.96 5.74 26.31
N ARG A 82 -33.71 5.28 26.40
CA ARG A 82 -32.52 5.87 25.77
C ARG A 82 -32.35 7.36 26.06
N ARG A 83 -32.58 7.74 27.31
CA ARG A 83 -32.41 9.11 27.81
C ARG A 83 -31.08 9.29 28.52
N PHE A 84 -30.63 8.26 29.23
CA PHE A 84 -29.42 8.31 30.02
C PHE A 84 -28.40 7.33 29.48
N PHE A 85 -27.13 7.75 29.48
CA PHE A 85 -26.04 6.97 28.92
C PHE A 85 -24.84 6.95 29.86
N VAL A 86 -24.24 5.77 29.99
CA VAL A 86 -22.90 5.60 30.58
C VAL A 86 -21.97 5.19 29.45
N LEU A 87 -20.96 6.00 29.19
CA LEU A 87 -20.03 5.88 28.07
C LEU A 87 -18.68 5.32 28.55
N GLU A 88 -18.14 4.40 27.78
CA GLU A 88 -16.78 3.90 27.95
C GLU A 88 -15.81 4.76 27.14
N PRO A 89 -14.57 4.97 27.63
CA PRO A 89 -13.54 5.69 26.88
C PRO A 89 -13.22 4.95 25.57
N PRO A 90 -12.63 5.62 24.57
CA PRO A 90 -12.22 4.95 23.34
C PRO A 90 -11.20 3.84 23.63
N ASP A 91 -11.19 2.81 22.79
CA ASP A 91 -10.15 1.79 22.84
C ASP A 91 -8.78 2.44 22.62
N PRO A 92 -7.72 1.99 23.32
CA PRO A 92 -6.38 2.48 23.04
C PRO A 92 -6.05 2.21 21.56
N PRO A 93 -5.32 3.12 20.89
CA PRO A 93 -4.94 2.90 19.51
C PRO A 93 -4.17 1.57 19.39
N PRO A 94 -4.36 0.83 18.30
CA PRO A 94 -3.57 -0.38 18.07
C PRO A 94 -2.08 -0.01 18.04
N ALA A 95 -1.23 -0.97 18.42
CA ALA A 95 0.21 -0.77 18.32
C ALA A 95 0.60 -0.41 16.89
N GLU A 96 1.49 0.57 16.74
CA GLU A 96 1.97 0.99 15.43
C GLU A 96 2.61 -0.20 14.70
N PRO A 97 2.36 -0.34 13.38
CA PRO A 97 2.99 -1.39 12.61
C PRO A 97 4.50 -1.18 12.55
N SER A 98 5.27 -2.27 12.60
CA SER A 98 6.73 -2.18 12.47
C SER A 98 7.11 -1.75 11.05
N MET A 99 7.61 -0.52 10.93
CA MET A 99 8.10 0.03 9.66
C MET A 99 9.26 -0.80 9.10
N ASP A 100 10.09 -1.38 9.97
CA ASP A 100 11.19 -2.26 9.55
C ASP A 100 10.68 -3.58 8.99
N ALA A 101 9.66 -4.19 9.62
CA ALA A 101 9.04 -5.40 9.09
C ALA A 101 8.36 -5.15 7.73
N ILE A 102 7.68 -4.01 7.58
CA ILE A 102 7.09 -3.59 6.29
C ILE A 102 8.19 -3.41 5.25
N ARG A 103 9.26 -2.67 5.59
CA ARG A 103 10.38 -2.42 4.68
C ARG A 103 11.03 -3.74 4.23
N ALA A 104 11.26 -4.66 5.17
CA ALA A 104 11.82 -5.97 4.88
C ALA A 104 10.92 -6.80 3.96
N ALA A 105 9.60 -6.78 4.18
CA ALA A 105 8.63 -7.47 3.34
C ALA A 105 8.51 -6.87 1.93
N MET A 106 8.83 -5.58 1.78
CA MET A 106 8.75 -4.86 0.51
C MET A 106 10.05 -4.90 -0.31
N VAL A 107 11.16 -5.42 0.22
CA VAL A 107 12.39 -5.58 -0.57
C VAL A 107 12.09 -6.56 -1.71
N PRO A 108 12.08 -6.10 -2.99
CA PRO A 108 11.89 -7.00 -4.11
C PRO A 108 13.00 -8.04 -4.09
N ALA A 109 12.72 -9.26 -4.58
CA ALA A 109 13.79 -10.18 -4.91
C ALA A 109 14.83 -9.42 -5.76
N PRO A 110 16.14 -9.58 -5.49
CA PRO A 110 17.17 -8.97 -6.32
C PRO A 110 16.83 -9.26 -7.78
N LEU A 111 16.75 -8.22 -8.61
CA LEU A 111 16.67 -8.44 -10.04
C LEU A 111 17.84 -9.36 -10.39
N GLN A 112 17.57 -10.52 -10.96
CA GLN A 112 18.64 -11.33 -11.54
C GLN A 112 19.36 -10.40 -12.51
N GLU A 113 20.61 -10.04 -12.19
CA GLU A 113 21.45 -9.36 -13.16
C GLU A 113 21.44 -10.25 -14.40
N PRO A 114 21.00 -9.74 -15.56
CA PRO A 114 21.14 -10.52 -16.77
C PRO A 114 22.62 -10.84 -16.88
N VAL A 115 22.94 -12.13 -17.06
CA VAL A 115 24.27 -12.57 -17.49
C VAL A 115 24.72 -11.57 -18.55
N PRO A 116 25.88 -10.91 -18.40
CA PRO A 116 26.33 -9.91 -19.36
C PRO A 116 26.19 -10.54 -20.73
N PRO A 117 25.41 -9.94 -21.65
CA PRO A 117 25.14 -10.58 -22.92
C PRO A 117 26.48 -10.88 -23.58
N ALA A 118 26.57 -12.03 -24.26
CA ALA A 118 27.72 -12.38 -25.11
C ALA A 118 27.98 -11.34 -26.24
N PHE A 119 27.18 -10.28 -26.28
CA PHE A 119 27.22 -9.22 -27.25
C PHE A 119 26.92 -7.86 -26.61
N LEU A 120 27.48 -6.79 -27.18
CA LEU A 120 27.17 -5.41 -26.84
C LEU A 120 26.26 -4.81 -27.92
N LEU A 121 25.31 -3.99 -27.48
CA LEU A 121 24.45 -3.22 -28.38
C LEU A 121 24.62 -1.74 -28.04
N GLU A 122 25.18 -0.97 -28.97
CA GLU A 122 25.35 0.48 -28.90
C GLU A 122 24.37 1.14 -29.85
N ILE A 123 23.64 2.13 -29.36
CA ILE A 123 22.74 2.96 -30.15
C ILE A 123 23.43 4.31 -30.27
N ASP A 124 23.59 4.82 -31.49
CA ASP A 124 24.20 6.12 -31.70
C ASP A 124 23.36 7.24 -31.03
N ARG A 125 23.93 8.44 -30.89
CA ARG A 125 23.28 9.52 -30.14
C ARG A 125 21.94 9.95 -30.75
N ARG A 126 21.76 9.77 -32.06
CA ARG A 126 20.49 10.03 -32.74
C ARG A 126 19.54 8.84 -32.66
N GLY A 127 20.09 7.64 -32.44
CA GLY A 127 19.49 6.31 -32.42
C GLY A 127 19.05 5.79 -33.79
N GLU A 128 19.64 6.34 -34.85
CA GLU A 128 19.45 5.96 -36.24
C GLU A 128 20.29 4.73 -36.60
N MET A 129 21.33 4.45 -35.81
CA MET A 129 22.25 3.35 -36.04
C MET A 129 22.42 2.51 -34.78
N ILE A 130 22.20 1.21 -34.94
CA ILE A 130 22.45 0.21 -33.91
C ILE A 130 23.72 -0.55 -34.30
N THR A 131 24.73 -0.50 -33.44
CA THR A 131 25.96 -1.28 -33.55
C THR A 131 25.88 -2.49 -32.64
N TYR A 132 25.89 -3.66 -33.24
CA TYR A 132 25.96 -4.95 -32.57
C TYR A 132 27.42 -5.42 -32.53
N ARG A 133 27.95 -5.82 -31.37
CA ARG A 133 29.31 -6.38 -31.25
C ARG A 133 29.27 -7.72 -30.54
N GLU A 134 29.98 -8.71 -31.05
CA GLU A 134 30.23 -9.99 -30.37
C GLU A 134 31.60 -10.52 -30.79
N ASP A 135 32.34 -11.19 -29.90
CA ASP A 135 33.57 -11.95 -30.22
C ASP A 135 34.54 -11.24 -31.21
N GLY A 136 34.80 -9.94 -31.02
CA GLY A 136 35.74 -9.15 -31.85
C GLY A 136 35.21 -8.73 -33.23
N ARG A 137 33.98 -9.10 -33.59
CA ARG A 137 33.28 -8.65 -34.78
C ARG A 137 32.12 -7.70 -34.45
N LEU A 138 31.76 -6.85 -35.40
CA LEU A 138 30.62 -5.96 -35.27
C LEU A 138 29.80 -5.90 -36.54
N ALA A 139 28.52 -5.59 -36.39
CA ALA A 139 27.62 -5.31 -37.49
C ALA A 139 26.78 -4.09 -37.16
N THR A 140 26.46 -3.30 -38.17
CA THR A 140 25.64 -2.10 -38.03
C THR A 140 24.33 -2.28 -38.77
N VAL A 141 23.22 -1.89 -38.15
CA VAL A 141 21.91 -1.84 -38.79
C VAL A 141 21.31 -0.46 -38.59
N ILE A 142 20.67 0.06 -39.63
CA ILE A 142 19.93 1.31 -39.57
C ILE A 142 18.57 1.05 -38.92
N CYS A 143 18.23 1.86 -37.92
CA CYS A 143 16.92 1.94 -37.31
C CYS A 143 16.27 3.27 -37.71
N THR A 144 15.13 3.25 -38.39
CA THR A 144 14.39 4.47 -38.67
C THR A 144 13.49 4.82 -37.49
N PHE A 145 13.38 6.12 -37.23
CA PHE A 145 12.43 6.66 -36.28
C PHE A 145 11.07 6.82 -36.94
N GLY A 146 10.13 6.03 -36.46
CA GLY A 146 8.70 6.12 -36.72
C GLY A 146 7.94 5.65 -35.49
N ASP A 147 6.61 5.73 -35.53
CA ASP A 147 5.77 5.05 -34.56
C ASP A 147 5.03 3.90 -35.29
N PRO A 148 5.52 2.65 -35.20
CA PRO A 148 6.69 2.18 -34.44
C PRO A 148 8.03 2.34 -35.18
N PRO A 149 9.18 2.31 -34.47
CA PRO A 149 10.51 2.31 -35.08
C PRO A 149 10.73 1.05 -35.92
N ARG A 150 11.59 1.13 -36.95
CA ARG A 150 11.81 0.03 -37.91
C ARG A 150 13.28 -0.27 -38.13
N LEU A 151 13.65 -1.54 -38.14
CA LEU A 151 14.99 -1.98 -38.58
C LEU A 151 14.99 -2.17 -40.09
N ILE A 152 15.92 -1.50 -40.78
CA ILE A 152 16.14 -1.63 -42.22
C ILE A 152 17.06 -2.85 -42.44
N LEU A 153 16.49 -4.03 -42.64
CA LEU A 153 17.22 -5.29 -42.61
C LEU A 153 18.27 -5.41 -43.72
N ARG A 154 18.00 -4.82 -44.89
CA ARG A 154 18.96 -4.71 -46.00
C ARG A 154 20.28 -4.00 -45.67
N THR A 155 20.38 -3.31 -44.53
CA THR A 155 21.62 -2.65 -44.09
C THR A 155 22.52 -3.55 -43.25
N LEU A 156 21.99 -4.68 -42.78
CA LEU A 156 22.71 -5.67 -42.00
C LEU A 156 23.27 -6.76 -42.93
N THR A 157 24.37 -6.45 -43.64
CA THR A 157 24.90 -7.31 -44.71
C THR A 157 26.22 -8.01 -44.39
N GLU A 158 27.06 -7.41 -43.54
CA GLU A 158 28.42 -7.89 -43.31
C GLU A 158 28.89 -7.74 -41.87
N TRP A 159 29.72 -8.69 -41.45
CA TRP A 159 30.52 -8.58 -40.24
C TRP A 159 31.77 -7.77 -40.54
N TRP A 160 32.02 -6.75 -39.75
CA TRP A 160 33.33 -6.10 -39.66
C TRP A 160 34.16 -6.76 -38.56
N HIS A 161 35.25 -7.43 -38.96
CA HIS A 161 36.21 -8.01 -38.03
C HIS A 161 37.25 -6.96 -37.65
N THR A 162 37.26 -6.53 -36.38
CA THR A 162 38.05 -5.37 -35.96
C THR A 162 39.56 -5.61 -36.00
N GLU A 163 40.03 -6.79 -35.59
CA GLU A 163 41.45 -7.16 -35.60
C GLU A 163 41.99 -7.31 -37.04
N GLU A 164 41.23 -7.98 -37.89
CA GLU A 164 41.62 -8.29 -39.27
C GLU A 164 41.32 -7.13 -40.24
N ARG A 165 40.57 -6.12 -39.79
CA ARG A 165 40.12 -4.94 -40.56
C ARG A 165 39.50 -5.32 -41.91
N ARG A 166 38.65 -6.34 -41.90
CA ARG A 166 37.95 -6.83 -43.10
C ARG A 166 36.45 -7.00 -42.86
N SER A 167 35.70 -6.85 -43.95
CA SER A 167 34.29 -7.20 -44.02
C SER A 167 34.10 -8.62 -44.53
N VAL A 168 33.21 -9.38 -43.90
CA VAL A 168 32.78 -10.72 -44.32
C VAL A 168 31.26 -10.73 -44.47
N PRO A 169 30.71 -11.15 -45.61
CA PRO A 169 29.26 -11.24 -45.77
C PRO A 169 28.62 -12.13 -44.71
N MET A 170 27.52 -11.66 -44.12
CA MET A 170 26.72 -12.46 -43.20
C MET A 170 25.93 -13.52 -43.95
N THR A 171 25.85 -14.72 -43.35
CA THR A 171 24.88 -15.72 -43.77
C THR A 171 23.45 -15.28 -43.38
N ALA A 172 22.43 -15.83 -44.05
CA ALA A 172 21.04 -15.53 -43.71
C ALA A 172 20.70 -15.94 -42.26
N GLU A 173 21.26 -17.05 -41.78
CA GLU A 173 21.08 -17.56 -40.42
C GLU A 173 21.70 -16.63 -39.38
N GLU A 174 22.94 -16.16 -39.61
CA GLU A 174 23.59 -15.18 -38.73
C GLU A 174 22.81 -13.88 -38.66
N ARG A 175 22.33 -13.39 -39.83
CA ARG A 175 21.54 -12.17 -39.91
C ARG A 175 20.26 -12.28 -39.08
N GLU A 176 19.50 -13.36 -39.20
CA GLU A 176 18.30 -13.58 -38.38
C GLU A 176 18.61 -13.70 -36.88
N ALA A 177 19.70 -14.38 -36.51
CA ALA A 177 20.12 -14.49 -35.13
C ALA A 177 20.50 -13.14 -34.51
N VAL A 178 21.19 -12.28 -35.26
CA VAL A 178 21.52 -10.90 -34.83
C VAL A 178 20.25 -10.07 -34.69
N ILE A 179 19.32 -10.13 -35.65
CA ILE A 179 18.05 -9.41 -35.59
C ILE A 179 17.24 -9.83 -34.35
N GLY A 180 17.12 -11.14 -34.10
CA GLY A 180 16.40 -11.65 -32.92
C GLY A 180 16.98 -11.08 -31.62
N ARG A 181 18.32 -11.13 -31.48
CA ARG A 181 19.03 -10.59 -30.31
C ARG A 181 18.87 -9.07 -30.14
N ILE A 182 18.88 -8.31 -31.24
CA ILE A 182 18.63 -6.86 -31.21
C ILE A 182 17.20 -6.57 -30.72
N LEU A 183 16.20 -7.26 -31.29
CA LEU A 183 14.79 -7.06 -30.93
C LEU A 183 14.52 -7.41 -29.46
N ASP A 184 15.03 -8.55 -28.98
CA ASP A 184 14.89 -8.97 -27.59
C ASP A 184 15.53 -7.98 -26.62
N ARG A 185 16.72 -7.49 -26.96
CA ARG A 185 17.43 -6.50 -26.13
C ARG A 185 16.70 -5.15 -26.09
N CYS A 186 16.19 -4.69 -27.23
CA CYS A 186 15.42 -3.46 -27.30
C CYS A 186 14.11 -3.54 -26.50
N ARG A 187 13.40 -4.67 -26.57
CA ARG A 187 12.20 -4.93 -25.77
C ARG A 187 12.50 -4.89 -24.28
N TRP A 188 13.54 -5.60 -23.84
CA TRP A 188 13.89 -5.73 -22.43
C TRP A 188 14.41 -4.42 -21.81
N ARG A 189 15.32 -3.72 -22.51
CA ARG A 189 16.02 -2.56 -21.95
C ARG A 189 15.28 -1.23 -22.10
N HIS A 190 14.53 -1.06 -23.19
CA HIS A 190 13.96 0.23 -23.56
C HIS A 190 12.42 0.26 -23.49
N GLY A 191 11.78 -0.86 -23.11
CA GLY A 191 10.32 -0.94 -23.03
C GLY A 191 9.61 -0.70 -24.37
N LEU A 192 10.33 -0.84 -25.49
CA LEU A 192 9.77 -0.66 -26.82
C LEU A 192 8.88 -1.86 -27.16
N PRO A 193 7.56 -1.67 -27.34
CA PRO A 193 6.62 -2.77 -27.46
C PRO A 193 6.81 -3.56 -28.76
N THR A 194 7.19 -2.89 -29.85
CA THR A 194 7.42 -3.51 -31.16
C THR A 194 8.38 -2.66 -31.99
N ILE A 195 9.52 -3.21 -32.41
CA ILE A 195 10.30 -2.65 -33.53
C ILE A 195 9.91 -3.46 -34.78
N ALA A 196 9.40 -2.80 -35.82
CA ALA A 196 8.99 -3.49 -37.03
C ALA A 196 10.21 -3.84 -37.90
N ARG A 197 10.07 -4.91 -38.69
CA ARG A 197 11.04 -5.29 -39.72
C ARG A 197 10.68 -4.58 -41.02
N GLU A 198 11.66 -3.98 -41.69
CA GLU A 198 11.51 -3.44 -43.04
C GLU A 198 12.58 -4.08 -43.93
N ASP A 199 12.11 -4.81 -44.96
CA ASP A 199 12.95 -5.54 -45.91
C ASP A 199 13.70 -4.60 -46.88
#